data_AF-A0A7V9PES5-F1
#
_entry.id   AF-A0A7V9PES5-F1
#
_cell.length_a   1.000
_cell.length_b   1.000
_cell.length_c   1.000
_cell.angle_alpha   90.00
_cell.angle_beta   90.00
_cell.angle_gamma   90.00
#
_symmetry.space_group_name_H-M   'P 1'
#
loop_
_entity.id
_entity.type
_entity.pdbx_description
1 polymer ?
#
loop_
_entity_poly.entity_id
_entity_poly.type
_entity_poly.pdbx_seq_one_letter_code
_entity_poly.pdbx_strand_id
1 'polypeptide(L)'
;MAVVLGLLVALCYGAGDFLGGVATRAQPVATVVLVSQGTGLGLVTVILVLDGTGPPAGGDLALGVLSGLIGVVGVALLYQGLAAGSMGVVAPVTAVGAALVPLVAGLVIGERPSVLALIGAAGALIAIVLVARTPGRHEGSAAKHELVLALGAGTAFGFVFVVLGATDEASGFWPLLGARAASVTLLLVWVVRSGLPLVPRRDTRATVMGAGVLDVGANALYLLAVREGLLSLVSVLSSLYPLTTVLLARVVLGERLHRSQVIGLGLGLGGVALIATA
;
A
#
# COMPACT_ATOMS: atom_id res chain seq x y z
N MET A 1 6.69 -19.62 -0.57
CA MET A 1 7.50 -18.41 -0.36
C MET A 1 6.64 -17.16 -0.60
N ALA A 2 5.90 -17.08 -1.71
CA ALA A 2 4.85 -16.07 -1.98
C ALA A 2 3.97 -15.64 -0.77
N VAL A 3 3.47 -16.58 0.07
CA VAL A 3 2.66 -16.23 1.25
C VAL A 3 3.46 -15.41 2.27
N VAL A 4 4.69 -15.81 2.55
CA VAL A 4 5.59 -15.11 3.49
C VAL A 4 5.91 -13.72 2.93
N LEU A 5 6.23 -13.63 1.64
CA LEU A 5 6.48 -12.35 0.98
C LEU A 5 5.24 -11.44 1.05
N GLY A 6 4.04 -11.95 0.76
CA GLY A 6 2.78 -11.19 0.87
C GLY A 6 2.52 -10.68 2.29
N LEU A 7 2.86 -11.46 3.32
CA LEU A 7 2.76 -11.00 4.72
C LEU A 7 3.82 -9.94 5.07
N LEU A 8 5.03 -10.06 4.53
CA LEU A 8 6.07 -9.02 4.68
C LEU A 8 5.67 -7.72 3.96
N VAL A 9 5.03 -7.83 2.80
CA VAL A 9 4.43 -6.69 2.09
C VAL A 9 3.37 -6.02 2.98
N ALA A 10 2.45 -6.80 3.57
CA ALA A 10 1.44 -6.28 4.49
C ALA A 10 2.06 -5.61 5.73
N LEU A 11 3.14 -6.17 6.27
CA LEU A 11 3.87 -5.58 7.39
C LEU A 11 4.50 -4.24 6.99
N CYS A 12 5.19 -4.19 5.86
CA CYS A 12 5.88 -3.00 5.38
C CYS A 12 4.88 -1.88 5.02
N TYR A 13 3.85 -2.18 4.23
CA TYR A 13 2.80 -1.20 3.92
C TYR A 13 2.11 -0.70 5.18
N GLY A 14 1.74 -1.59 6.10
CA GLY A 14 0.96 -1.17 7.26
C GLY A 14 1.76 -0.32 8.24
N ALA A 15 3.06 -0.60 8.37
CA ALA A 15 3.98 0.24 9.12
C ALA A 15 4.26 1.57 8.39
N GLY A 16 4.41 1.55 7.06
CA GLY A 16 4.58 2.75 6.24
C GLY A 16 3.38 3.69 6.33
N ASP A 17 2.17 3.14 6.23
CA ASP A 17 0.89 3.88 6.38
C ASP A 17 0.75 4.50 7.76
N PHE A 18 1.14 3.76 8.81
CA PHE A 18 1.15 4.28 10.17
C PHE A 18 2.10 5.48 10.30
N LEU A 19 3.35 5.35 9.85
CA LEU A 19 4.33 6.45 9.90
C LEU A 19 3.90 7.64 9.03
N GLY A 20 3.42 7.38 7.81
CA GLY A 20 2.91 8.40 6.90
C GLY A 20 1.72 9.15 7.49
N GLY A 21 0.76 8.43 8.05
CA GLY A 21 -0.41 8.99 8.72
C GLY A 21 -0.06 9.81 9.97
N VAL A 22 0.95 9.40 10.74
CA VAL A 22 1.45 10.20 11.88
C VAL A 22 2.10 11.48 11.38
N ALA A 23 2.92 11.40 10.33
CA ALA A 23 3.63 12.54 9.77
C ALA A 23 2.68 13.59 9.15
N THR A 24 1.63 13.15 8.46
CA THR A 24 0.65 14.03 7.78
C THR A 24 -0.23 14.82 8.75
N ARG A 25 -0.30 14.43 10.03
CA ARG A 25 -0.96 15.23 11.08
C ARG A 25 -0.16 16.47 11.47
N ALA A 26 1.16 16.45 11.30
CA ALA A 26 2.05 17.54 11.70
C ALA A 26 2.49 18.43 10.52
N GLN A 27 2.19 18.04 9.28
CA GLN A 27 2.85 18.53 8.07
C GLN A 27 1.90 18.48 6.87
N PRO A 28 2.09 19.33 5.83
CA PRO A 28 1.33 19.21 4.60
C PRO A 28 1.51 17.83 3.95
N VAL A 29 0.40 17.20 3.54
CA VAL A 29 0.41 15.86 2.90
C VAL A 29 1.36 15.83 1.70
N ALA A 30 1.32 16.85 0.85
CA ALA A 30 2.18 16.97 -0.33
C ALA A 30 3.67 16.81 -0.02
N THR A 31 4.13 17.40 1.09
CA THR A 31 5.53 17.35 1.53
C THR A 31 5.90 15.95 2.04
N VAL A 32 5.00 15.31 2.78
CA VAL A 32 5.19 13.94 3.26
C VAL A 32 5.30 12.97 2.08
N VAL A 33 4.37 13.05 1.12
CA VAL A 33 4.37 12.20 -0.09
C VAL A 33 5.60 12.47 -0.95
N LEU A 34 5.99 13.74 -1.16
CA LEU A 34 7.19 14.06 -1.95
C LEU A 34 8.45 13.43 -1.36
N VAL A 35 8.66 13.57 -0.04
CA VAL A 35 9.86 13.05 0.60
C VAL A 35 9.82 11.54 0.77
N SER A 36 8.65 10.93 1.00
CA SER A 36 8.54 9.47 1.01
C SER A 36 8.86 8.88 -0.37
N GLN A 37 8.26 9.43 -1.44
CA GLN A 37 8.56 9.00 -2.82
C GLN A 37 10.03 9.26 -3.19
N GLY A 38 10.61 10.39 -2.78
CA GLY A 38 12.02 10.72 -3.01
C GLY A 38 12.98 9.79 -2.28
N THR A 39 12.65 9.42 -1.05
CA THR A 39 13.41 8.40 -0.29
C THR A 39 13.33 7.04 -1.01
N GLY A 40 12.14 6.68 -1.49
CA GLY A 40 11.93 5.47 -2.29
C GLY A 40 12.76 5.46 -3.57
N LEU A 41 12.79 6.57 -4.31
CA LEU A 41 13.61 6.73 -5.52
C LEU A 41 15.09 6.51 -5.22
N GLY A 42 15.61 7.13 -4.16
CA GLY A 42 16.99 6.97 -3.73
C GLY A 42 17.33 5.52 -3.40
N LEU A 43 16.48 4.86 -2.61
CA LEU A 43 16.70 3.46 -2.20
C LEU A 43 16.65 2.50 -3.39
N VAL A 44 15.67 2.65 -4.30
CA VAL A 44 15.59 1.80 -5.50
C VAL A 44 16.76 2.03 -6.44
N THR A 45 17.27 3.26 -6.53
CA THR A 45 18.49 3.57 -7.29
C THR A 45 19.69 2.85 -6.70
N VAL A 46 19.85 2.87 -5.37
CA VAL A 46 20.92 2.12 -4.68
C VAL A 46 20.78 0.62 -4.94
N ILE A 47 19.57 0.06 -4.84
CA ILE A 47 19.33 -1.36 -5.13
C ILE A 47 19.78 -1.71 -6.55
N LEU A 48 19.38 -0.95 -7.56
CA LEU A 48 19.74 -1.22 -8.96
C LEU A 48 21.25 -1.07 -9.24
N VAL A 49 21.90 -0.08 -8.61
CA VAL A 49 23.36 0.08 -8.73
C VAL A 49 24.10 -1.11 -8.12
N LEU A 50 23.62 -1.65 -7.00
CA LEU A 50 24.22 -2.83 -6.36
C LEU A 50 23.92 -4.13 -7.11
N ASP A 51 22.73 -4.26 -7.68
CA ASP A 51 22.31 -5.41 -8.49
C ASP A 51 23.10 -5.50 -9.82
N GLY A 52 23.53 -4.35 -10.36
CA GLY A 52 24.36 -4.28 -11.55
C GLY A 52 23.63 -4.66 -12.85
N THR A 53 22.31 -4.83 -12.80
CA THR A 53 21.48 -5.16 -13.95
C THR A 53 21.27 -3.95 -14.85
N GLY A 54 21.42 -4.14 -16.16
CA GLY A 54 21.16 -3.10 -17.16
C GLY A 54 19.67 -2.80 -17.30
N PRO A 55 19.31 -1.63 -17.86
CA PRO A 55 17.91 -1.29 -18.10
C PRO A 55 17.23 -2.31 -19.01
N PRO A 56 15.94 -2.63 -18.76
CA PRO A 56 15.22 -3.59 -19.57
C PRO A 56 15.02 -3.07 -20.99
N ALA A 57 15.06 -3.95 -21.97
CA ALA A 57 14.83 -3.61 -23.39
C ALA A 57 13.34 -3.36 -23.72
N GLY A 58 12.42 -3.62 -22.79
CA GLY A 58 10.98 -3.68 -23.03
C GLY A 58 10.15 -2.50 -22.49
N GLY A 59 8.82 -2.63 -22.61
CA GLY A 59 7.83 -1.66 -22.15
C GLY A 59 7.63 -1.58 -20.63
N ASP A 60 8.36 -2.37 -19.84
CA ASP A 60 8.17 -2.48 -18.39
C ASP A 60 8.56 -1.21 -17.63
N LEU A 61 9.47 -0.40 -18.19
CA LEU A 61 9.74 0.94 -17.64
C LEU A 61 8.51 1.84 -17.81
N ALA A 62 7.77 1.72 -18.91
CA ALA A 62 6.54 2.46 -19.14
C ALA A 62 5.40 1.98 -18.23
N LEU A 63 5.29 0.67 -17.98
CA LEU A 63 4.40 0.12 -16.95
C LEU A 63 4.78 0.64 -15.56
N GLY A 64 6.08 0.72 -15.27
CA GLY A 64 6.61 1.37 -14.07
C GLY A 64 6.16 2.82 -13.95
N VAL A 65 6.36 3.63 -14.98
CA VAL A 65 5.90 5.03 -15.03
C VAL A 65 4.39 5.14 -14.81
N LEU A 66 3.59 4.32 -15.51
CA LEU A 66 2.13 4.29 -15.34
C LEU A 66 1.74 3.96 -13.89
N SER A 67 2.37 2.94 -13.31
CA SER A 67 2.21 2.58 -11.91
C SER A 67 2.58 3.73 -10.97
N GLY A 68 3.66 4.45 -11.23
CA GLY A 68 4.06 5.63 -10.45
C GLY A 68 3.08 6.79 -10.52
N LEU A 69 2.48 7.03 -11.69
CA LEU A 69 1.47 8.08 -11.87
C LEU A 69 0.15 7.74 -11.17
N ILE A 70 -0.26 6.48 -11.19
CA ILE A 70 -1.46 6.02 -10.47
C ILE A 70 -1.18 5.99 -8.96
N GLY A 71 -0.05 5.40 -8.57
CA GLY A 71 0.34 5.18 -7.19
C GLY A 71 0.52 6.48 -6.41
N VAL A 72 1.05 7.52 -7.03
CA VAL A 72 1.20 8.82 -6.35
C VAL A 72 -0.14 9.47 -6.02
N VAL A 73 -1.14 9.31 -6.89
CA VAL A 73 -2.52 9.74 -6.61
C VAL A 73 -3.08 8.88 -5.47
N GLY A 74 -2.88 7.56 -5.52
CA GLY A 74 -3.32 6.64 -4.47
C GLY A 74 -2.76 6.98 -3.08
N VAL A 75 -1.44 7.16 -2.97
CA VAL A 75 -0.76 7.55 -1.73
C VAL A 75 -1.23 8.93 -1.26
N ALA A 76 -1.39 9.90 -2.16
CA ALA A 76 -1.89 11.22 -1.78
C ALA A 76 -3.32 11.17 -1.21
N LEU A 77 -4.23 10.42 -1.84
CA LEU A 77 -5.60 10.21 -1.36
C LEU A 77 -5.61 9.48 -0.01
N LEU A 78 -4.78 8.43 0.14
CA LEU A 78 -4.64 7.70 1.39
C LEU A 78 -4.16 8.63 2.51
N TYR A 79 -3.08 9.37 2.28
CA TYR A 79 -2.50 10.25 3.30
C TYR A 79 -3.40 11.43 3.65
N GLN A 80 -4.16 11.97 2.68
CA GLN A 80 -5.23 12.93 2.95
C GLN A 80 -6.33 12.31 3.83
N GLY A 81 -6.76 11.10 3.51
CA GLY A 81 -7.74 10.37 4.31
C GLY A 81 -7.24 10.10 5.72
N LEU A 82 -5.99 9.66 5.90
CA LEU A 82 -5.39 9.39 7.22
C LEU A 82 -5.18 10.68 8.04
N ALA A 83 -4.95 11.81 7.39
CA ALA A 83 -4.84 13.11 8.04
C ALA A 83 -6.21 13.62 8.52
N ALA A 84 -7.26 13.44 7.71
CA ALA A 84 -8.61 13.91 8.00
C ALA A 84 -9.42 12.94 8.89
N GLY A 85 -9.11 11.65 8.83
CA GLY A 85 -9.92 10.56 9.36
C GLY A 85 -9.20 9.68 10.39
N SER A 86 -9.94 8.68 10.90
CA SER A 86 -9.33 7.66 11.76
C SER A 86 -8.53 6.65 10.93
N MET A 87 -7.27 6.40 11.33
CA MET A 87 -6.42 5.39 10.68
C MET A 87 -7.11 4.01 10.64
N GLY A 88 -7.89 3.70 11.68
CA GLY A 88 -8.68 2.47 11.79
C GLY A 88 -9.85 2.33 10.81
N VAL A 89 -10.14 3.30 9.93
CA VAL A 89 -11.17 3.20 8.88
C VAL A 89 -10.58 3.38 7.50
N VAL A 90 -9.81 4.45 7.29
CA VAL A 90 -9.29 4.79 5.95
C VAL A 90 -8.35 3.71 5.43
N ALA A 91 -7.42 3.21 6.24
CA ALA A 91 -6.50 2.15 5.83
C ALA A 91 -7.25 0.84 5.50
N PRO A 92 -8.17 0.33 6.35
CA PRO A 92 -8.99 -0.83 6.01
C PRO A 92 -9.83 -0.68 4.74
N VAL A 93 -10.51 0.46 4.54
CA VAL A 93 -11.33 0.65 3.32
C VAL A 93 -10.45 0.67 2.07
N THR A 94 -9.29 1.33 2.15
CA THR A 94 -8.29 1.34 1.07
C THR A 94 -7.85 -0.09 0.73
N ALA A 95 -7.60 -0.92 1.75
CA ALA A 95 -7.15 -2.29 1.57
C ALA A 95 -8.18 -3.17 0.85
N VAL A 96 -9.47 -2.95 1.06
CA VAL A 96 -10.53 -3.67 0.32
C VAL A 96 -10.40 -3.41 -1.18
N GLY A 97 -10.24 -2.15 -1.58
CA GLY A 97 -10.03 -1.81 -3.00
C GLY A 97 -8.73 -2.39 -3.56
N ALA A 98 -7.65 -2.29 -2.78
CA ALA A 98 -6.33 -2.77 -3.16
C ALA A 98 -6.28 -4.30 -3.31
N ALA A 99 -7.12 -5.04 -2.59
CA ALA A 99 -7.26 -6.48 -2.72
C ALA A 99 -8.21 -6.89 -3.85
N LEU A 100 -9.37 -6.25 -3.95
CA LEU A 100 -10.43 -6.68 -4.87
C LEU A 100 -10.07 -6.47 -6.33
N VAL A 101 -9.44 -5.34 -6.67
CA VAL A 101 -9.07 -5.04 -8.07
C VAL A 101 -8.14 -6.11 -8.65
N PRO A 102 -6.99 -6.44 -8.04
CA PRO A 102 -6.10 -7.50 -8.53
C PRO A 102 -6.68 -8.91 -8.37
N LEU A 103 -7.50 -9.18 -7.35
CA LEU A 103 -8.24 -10.44 -7.25
C LEU A 103 -9.13 -10.67 -8.48
N VAL A 104 -9.94 -9.67 -8.84
CA VAL A 104 -10.81 -9.75 -10.02
C VAL A 104 -9.97 -9.78 -11.31
N ALA A 105 -8.95 -8.94 -11.43
CA ALA A 105 -8.08 -8.92 -12.60
C ALA A 105 -7.39 -10.27 -12.83
N GLY A 106 -6.84 -10.89 -11.78
CA GLY A 106 -6.22 -12.22 -11.86
C GLY A 106 -7.20 -13.28 -12.35
N LEU A 107 -8.42 -13.31 -11.80
CA LEU A 107 -9.46 -14.23 -12.25
C LEU A 107 -9.85 -14.01 -13.72
N VAL A 108 -9.92 -12.75 -14.18
CA VAL A 108 -10.21 -12.40 -15.58
C VAL A 108 -9.08 -12.78 -16.53
N ILE A 109 -7.82 -12.65 -16.10
CA ILE A 109 -6.62 -13.07 -16.84
C ILE A 109 -6.53 -14.61 -16.91
N GLY A 110 -7.35 -15.31 -16.14
CA GLY A 110 -7.47 -16.76 -16.18
C GLY A 110 -6.74 -17.48 -15.04
N GLU A 111 -6.33 -16.78 -13.99
CA GLU A 111 -5.85 -17.42 -12.77
C GLU A 111 -6.93 -18.35 -12.22
N ARG A 112 -6.51 -19.54 -11.78
CA ARG A 112 -7.40 -20.55 -11.19
C ARG A 112 -6.98 -20.86 -9.75
N PRO A 113 -7.19 -19.94 -8.79
CA PRO A 113 -6.98 -20.25 -7.39
C PRO A 113 -7.87 -21.42 -6.97
N SER A 114 -7.36 -22.27 -6.07
CA SER A 114 -8.17 -23.35 -5.51
C SER A 114 -9.34 -22.77 -4.71
N VAL A 115 -10.43 -23.54 -4.58
CA VAL A 115 -11.61 -23.11 -3.81
C VAL A 115 -11.23 -22.76 -2.37
N LEU A 116 -10.27 -23.49 -1.78
CA LEU A 116 -9.76 -23.21 -0.45
C LEU A 116 -9.07 -21.84 -0.37
N ALA A 117 -8.27 -21.48 -1.37
CA ALA A 117 -7.63 -20.18 -1.46
C ALA A 117 -8.66 -19.05 -1.61
N LEU A 118 -9.73 -19.26 -2.38
CA LEU A 118 -10.82 -18.29 -2.52
C LEU A 118 -11.60 -18.10 -1.21
N ILE A 119 -11.85 -19.17 -0.46
CA ILE A 119 -12.47 -19.09 0.88
C ILE A 119 -11.57 -18.30 1.82
N GLY A 120 -10.26 -18.59 1.81
CA GLY A 120 -9.28 -17.84 2.58
C GLY A 120 -9.23 -16.35 2.21
N ALA A 121 -9.28 -16.03 0.91
CA ALA A 121 -9.32 -14.67 0.41
C ALA A 121 -10.59 -13.92 0.82
N ALA A 122 -11.76 -14.57 0.73
CA ALA A 122 -13.02 -14.02 1.22
C ALA A 122 -12.95 -13.75 2.74
N GLY A 123 -12.39 -14.68 3.51
CA GLY A 123 -12.15 -14.51 4.95
C GLY A 123 -11.25 -13.31 5.26
N ALA A 124 -10.15 -13.15 4.52
CA ALA A 124 -9.24 -12.01 4.62
C ALA A 124 -9.93 -10.67 4.30
N LEU A 125 -10.77 -10.62 3.26
CA LEU A 125 -11.54 -9.42 2.93
C LEU A 125 -12.56 -9.06 4.02
N ILE A 126 -13.27 -10.06 4.55
CA ILE A 126 -14.21 -9.86 5.66
C ILE A 126 -13.45 -9.37 6.90
N ALA A 127 -12.26 -9.92 7.17
CA ALA A 127 -11.39 -9.47 8.26
C ALA A 127 -11.03 -7.98 8.13
N ILE A 128 -10.62 -7.54 6.94
CA ILE A 128 -10.33 -6.12 6.66
C ILE A 128 -11.57 -5.26 6.96
N VAL A 129 -12.76 -5.67 6.51
CA VAL A 129 -14.02 -4.94 6.76
C VAL A 129 -14.37 -4.89 8.24
N LEU A 130 -14.13 -5.97 9.00
CA LEU A 130 -14.37 -5.98 10.45
C LEU A 130 -13.42 -5.03 11.20
N VAL A 131 -12.17 -4.94 10.75
CA VAL A 131 -11.19 -3.99 11.29
C VAL A 131 -11.59 -2.55 11.00
N ALA A 132 -12.24 -2.29 9.86
CA ALA A 132 -12.77 -0.98 9.47
C ALA A 132 -13.91 -0.45 10.37
N ARG A 133 -14.54 -1.31 11.18
CA ARG A 133 -15.69 -0.91 12.00
C ARG A 133 -15.24 -0.31 13.34
N THR A 134 -15.36 1.01 13.47
CA THR A 134 -15.24 1.73 14.75
C THR A 134 -16.61 2.28 15.18
N PRO A 135 -17.19 1.84 16.32
CA PRO A 135 -18.44 2.40 16.84
C PRO A 135 -18.26 3.83 17.34
N GLY A 136 -19.29 4.67 17.15
CA GLY A 136 -19.34 6.05 17.68
C GLY A 136 -18.86 7.16 16.73
N ARG A 137 -18.82 6.92 15.42
CA ARG A 137 -18.39 7.94 14.44
C ARG A 137 -19.46 9.00 14.16
N HIS A 138 -18.96 10.18 13.83
CA HIS A 138 -19.72 11.32 13.33
C HIS A 138 -20.44 10.96 12.02
N GLU A 139 -21.77 10.89 12.07
CA GLU A 139 -22.62 10.83 10.90
C GLU A 139 -22.55 12.19 10.17
N GLY A 140 -22.26 12.20 8.86
CA GLY A 140 -22.22 13.46 8.10
C GLY A 140 -21.28 13.47 6.88
N SER A 141 -21.05 14.68 6.34
CA SER A 141 -20.27 14.89 5.11
C SER A 141 -18.79 14.51 5.23
N ALA A 142 -18.20 14.64 6.42
CA ALA A 142 -16.79 14.29 6.67
C ALA A 142 -16.53 12.78 6.50
N ALA A 143 -17.43 11.93 7.03
CA ALA A 143 -17.33 10.48 6.88
C ALA A 143 -17.47 10.05 5.41
N LYS A 144 -18.32 10.72 4.63
CA LYS A 144 -18.44 10.47 3.18
C LYS A 144 -17.16 10.85 2.44
N HIS A 145 -16.54 11.98 2.77
CA HIS A 145 -15.30 12.42 2.15
C HIS A 145 -14.16 11.44 2.41
N GLU A 146 -13.95 11.02 3.66
CA GLU A 146 -12.95 10.00 4.01
C GLU A 146 -13.17 8.68 3.28
N LEU A 147 -14.43 8.25 3.14
CA LEU A 147 -14.78 7.03 2.41
C LEU A 147 -14.41 7.15 0.93
N VAL A 148 -14.71 8.29 0.29
CA VAL A 148 -14.36 8.53 -1.12
C VAL A 148 -12.85 8.54 -1.32
N LEU A 149 -12.10 9.20 -0.42
CA LEU A 149 -10.63 9.19 -0.46
C LEU A 149 -10.07 7.77 -0.33
N ALA A 150 -10.59 6.99 0.62
CA ALA A 150 -10.14 5.61 0.84
C ALA A 150 -10.47 4.68 -0.34
N LEU A 151 -11.67 4.79 -0.90
CA LEU A 151 -12.06 4.01 -2.08
C LEU A 151 -11.23 4.38 -3.31
N GLY A 152 -10.98 5.68 -3.52
CA GLY A 152 -10.12 6.16 -4.59
C GLY A 152 -8.68 5.67 -4.44
N ALA A 153 -8.13 5.76 -3.22
CA ALA A 153 -6.82 5.24 -2.89
C ALA A 153 -6.73 3.72 -3.12
N GLY A 154 -7.69 2.95 -2.61
CA GLY A 154 -7.71 1.49 -2.73
C GLY A 154 -7.78 1.04 -4.19
N THR A 155 -8.59 1.71 -4.98
CA THR A 155 -8.68 1.45 -6.42
C THR A 155 -7.34 1.73 -7.11
N ALA A 156 -6.70 2.85 -6.79
CA ALA A 156 -5.39 3.20 -7.35
C ALA A 156 -4.29 2.18 -6.97
N PHE A 157 -4.21 1.78 -5.70
CA PHE A 157 -3.27 0.73 -5.26
C PHE A 157 -3.55 -0.61 -5.91
N GLY A 158 -4.82 -0.96 -6.08
CA GLY A 158 -5.23 -2.16 -6.80
C GLY A 158 -4.73 -2.16 -8.25
N PHE A 159 -4.86 -1.03 -8.95
CA PHE A 159 -4.30 -0.88 -10.30
C PHE A 159 -2.77 -0.93 -10.30
N VAL A 160 -2.09 -0.30 -9.32
CA VAL A 160 -0.64 -0.41 -9.16
C VAL A 160 -0.19 -1.87 -9.05
N PHE A 161 -0.88 -2.66 -8.23
CA PHE A 161 -0.63 -4.09 -8.07
C PHE A 161 -0.80 -4.87 -9.38
N VAL A 162 -1.88 -4.62 -10.12
CA VAL A 162 -2.10 -5.24 -11.44
C VAL A 162 -1.00 -4.85 -12.43
N VAL A 163 -0.66 -3.56 -12.52
CA VAL A 163 0.34 -3.04 -13.46
C VAL A 163 1.73 -3.60 -13.13
N LEU A 164 2.10 -3.66 -11.84
CA LEU A 164 3.37 -4.27 -11.42
C LEU A 164 3.38 -5.79 -11.66
N GLY A 165 2.27 -6.48 -11.42
CA GLY A 165 2.15 -7.91 -11.72
C GLY A 165 2.22 -8.25 -13.21
N ALA A 166 1.97 -7.28 -14.09
CA ALA A 166 2.10 -7.44 -15.54
C ALA A 166 3.53 -7.23 -16.05
N THR A 167 4.47 -6.81 -15.20
CA THR A 167 5.88 -6.60 -15.60
C THR A 167 6.64 -7.92 -15.72
N ASP A 168 7.60 -7.98 -16.65
CA ASP A 168 8.43 -9.17 -16.82
C ASP A 168 9.36 -9.38 -15.61
N GLU A 169 9.62 -10.64 -15.28
CA GLU A 169 10.58 -11.01 -14.24
C GLU A 169 12.00 -10.52 -14.58
N ALA A 170 12.37 -10.57 -15.86
CA ALA A 170 13.67 -10.12 -16.37
C ALA A 170 13.92 -8.62 -16.16
N SER A 171 12.86 -7.83 -15.96
CA SER A 171 12.98 -6.39 -15.69
C SER A 171 13.41 -6.07 -14.26
N GLY A 172 13.52 -7.07 -13.38
CA GLY A 172 14.04 -6.86 -12.02
C GLY A 172 13.27 -5.76 -11.28
N PHE A 173 13.98 -4.81 -10.69
CA PHE A 173 13.39 -3.66 -9.98
C PHE A 173 13.25 -2.38 -10.83
N TRP A 174 13.59 -2.42 -12.12
CA TRP A 174 13.51 -1.26 -13.00
C TRP A 174 12.12 -0.61 -13.11
N PRO A 175 11.00 -1.36 -13.10
CA PRO A 175 9.68 -0.75 -13.07
C PRO A 175 9.47 0.16 -11.86
N LEU A 176 10.08 -0.17 -10.70
CA LEU A 176 10.00 0.67 -9.52
C LEU A 176 10.78 1.97 -9.69
N LEU A 177 11.91 1.96 -10.39
CA LEU A 177 12.65 3.18 -10.72
C LEU A 177 11.79 4.12 -11.57
N GLY A 178 11.17 3.58 -12.64
CA GLY A 178 10.24 4.32 -13.48
C GLY A 178 9.07 4.89 -12.67
N ALA A 179 8.50 4.09 -11.78
CA ALA A 179 7.42 4.51 -10.90
C ALA A 179 7.83 5.68 -10.00
N ARG A 180 8.94 5.54 -9.27
CA ARG A 180 9.40 6.58 -8.34
C ARG A 180 9.85 7.84 -9.05
N ALA A 181 10.54 7.72 -10.19
CA ALA A 181 10.96 8.88 -10.98
C ALA A 181 9.75 9.68 -11.47
N ALA A 182 8.72 9.01 -11.98
CA ALA A 182 7.48 9.65 -12.42
C ALA A 182 6.73 10.32 -11.25
N SER A 183 6.55 9.62 -10.13
CA SER A 183 5.89 10.17 -8.95
C SER A 183 6.63 11.39 -8.38
N VAL A 184 7.94 11.29 -8.20
CA VAL A 184 8.77 12.37 -7.64
C VAL A 184 8.75 13.57 -8.56
N THR A 185 8.86 13.37 -9.89
CA THR A 185 8.82 14.47 -10.85
C THR A 185 7.48 15.21 -10.79
N LEU A 186 6.36 14.48 -10.81
CA LEU A 186 5.03 15.07 -10.74
C LEU A 186 4.82 15.85 -9.43
N LEU A 187 5.19 15.25 -8.30
CA LEU A 187 5.07 15.89 -6.98
C LEU A 187 5.98 17.10 -6.84
N LEU A 188 7.21 17.03 -7.33
CA LEU A 188 8.14 18.14 -7.25
C LEU A 188 7.59 19.34 -8.03
N VAL A 189 7.10 19.11 -9.24
CA VAL A 189 6.44 20.14 -10.06
C VAL A 189 5.23 20.73 -9.32
N TRP A 190 4.39 19.89 -8.72
CA TRP A 190 3.20 20.34 -8.00
C TRP A 190 3.54 21.13 -6.72
N VAL A 191 4.47 20.64 -5.90
CA VAL A 191 4.89 21.28 -4.64
C VAL A 191 5.56 22.62 -4.91
N VAL A 192 6.45 22.69 -5.91
CA VAL A 192 7.12 23.95 -6.31
C VAL A 192 6.10 24.97 -6.83
N ARG A 193 5.18 24.56 -7.72
CA ARG A 193 4.15 25.47 -8.24
C ARG A 193 3.13 25.92 -7.20
N SER A 194 2.90 25.10 -6.17
CA SER A 194 1.97 25.42 -5.09
C SER A 194 2.62 26.21 -3.94
N GLY A 195 3.93 26.49 -4.01
CA GLY A 195 4.66 27.19 -2.94
C GLY A 195 4.71 26.43 -1.61
N LEU A 196 4.57 25.10 -1.66
CA LEU A 196 4.57 24.24 -0.47
C LEU A 196 6.01 23.92 -0.03
N PRO A 197 6.24 23.61 1.26
CA PRO A 197 7.57 23.29 1.74
C PRO A 197 8.08 21.98 1.11
N LEU A 198 9.33 22.00 0.65
CA LEU A 198 10.02 20.85 0.06
C LEU A 198 10.63 19.92 1.12
N VAL A 199 10.88 20.45 2.31
CA VAL A 199 11.58 19.73 3.38
C VAL A 199 10.66 19.60 4.59
N PRO A 200 10.46 18.38 5.12
CA PRO A 200 9.67 18.19 6.32
C PRO A 200 10.36 18.80 7.55
N ARG A 201 9.57 19.14 8.56
CA ARG A 201 10.05 19.61 9.86
C ARG A 201 11.01 18.58 10.45
N ARG A 202 12.06 19.07 11.12
CA ARG A 202 13.17 18.25 11.61
C ARG A 202 12.74 17.08 12.51
N ASP A 203 11.70 17.28 13.29
CA ASP A 203 11.08 16.30 14.20
C ASP A 203 10.40 15.13 13.48
N THR A 204 9.89 15.34 12.27
CA THR A 204 9.12 14.35 11.49
C THR A 204 9.91 13.75 10.33
N ARG A 205 11.10 14.29 9.99
CA ARG A 205 11.95 13.81 8.88
C ARG A 205 12.21 12.30 8.92
N ALA A 206 12.57 11.77 10.09
CA ALA A 206 12.85 10.34 10.24
C ALA A 206 11.60 9.47 9.99
N THR A 207 10.45 9.91 10.50
CA THR A 207 9.15 9.24 10.29
C THR A 207 8.76 9.23 8.81
N VAL A 208 8.92 10.36 8.11
CA VAL A 208 8.62 10.48 6.67
C VAL A 208 9.56 9.62 5.82
N MET A 209 10.86 9.64 6.11
CA MET A 209 11.85 8.80 5.42
C MET A 209 11.58 7.31 5.70
N GLY A 210 11.28 6.95 6.94
CA GLY A 210 10.89 5.59 7.31
C GLY A 210 9.67 5.09 6.56
N ALA A 211 8.63 5.94 6.40
CA ALA A 211 7.48 5.62 5.57
C ALA A 211 7.87 5.35 4.12
N GLY A 212 8.76 6.17 3.54
CA GLY A 212 9.26 5.97 2.16
C GLY A 212 10.08 4.69 1.97
N VAL A 213 10.94 4.35 2.94
CA VAL A 213 11.74 3.11 2.93
C VAL A 213 10.81 1.89 2.99
N LEU A 214 9.85 1.90 3.90
CA LEU A 214 8.89 0.81 4.05
C LEU A 214 7.97 0.68 2.82
N ASP A 215 7.55 1.79 2.23
CA ASP A 215 6.71 1.79 1.02
C ASP A 215 7.43 1.19 -0.19
N VAL A 216 8.66 1.66 -0.49
CA VAL A 216 9.41 1.09 -1.62
C VAL A 216 9.84 -0.36 -1.34
N GLY A 217 10.16 -0.68 -0.08
CA GLY A 217 10.45 -2.04 0.37
C GLY A 217 9.26 -2.97 0.17
N ALA A 218 8.05 -2.51 0.51
CA ALA A 218 6.81 -3.25 0.26
C ALA A 218 6.59 -3.50 -1.24
N ASN A 219 6.84 -2.50 -2.09
CA ASN A 219 6.72 -2.66 -3.54
C ASN A 219 7.76 -3.63 -4.13
N ALA A 220 9.00 -3.61 -3.64
CA ALA A 220 10.03 -4.56 -4.02
C ALA A 220 9.66 -5.99 -3.61
N LEU A 221 9.21 -6.18 -2.36
CA LEU A 221 8.71 -7.46 -1.87
C LEU A 221 7.47 -7.93 -2.64
N TYR A 222 6.60 -7.01 -3.05
CA TYR A 222 5.42 -7.32 -3.85
C TYR A 222 5.79 -7.86 -5.23
N LEU A 223 6.76 -7.23 -5.91
CA LEU A 223 7.28 -7.75 -7.18
C LEU A 223 7.84 -9.17 -7.03
N LEU A 224 8.57 -9.45 -5.96
CA LEU A 224 9.06 -10.80 -5.68
C LEU A 224 7.89 -11.77 -5.41
N ALA A 225 6.89 -11.32 -4.64
CA ALA A 225 5.75 -12.15 -4.28
C ALA A 225 4.88 -12.54 -5.49
N VAL A 226 4.60 -11.58 -6.39
CA VAL A 226 3.74 -11.78 -7.56
C VAL A 226 4.41 -12.61 -8.66
N ARG A 227 5.75 -12.70 -8.65
CA ARG A 227 6.50 -13.61 -9.53
C ARG A 227 6.40 -15.06 -9.07
N GLU A 228 6.28 -15.29 -7.77
CA GLU A 228 6.22 -16.62 -7.18
C GLU A 228 4.80 -17.15 -6.93
N GLY A 229 3.77 -16.30 -7.07
CA GLY A 229 2.40 -16.64 -6.68
C GLY A 229 1.35 -15.90 -7.50
N LEU A 230 0.11 -16.34 -7.37
CA LEU A 230 -1.02 -15.75 -8.07
C LEU A 230 -1.23 -14.29 -7.64
N LEU A 231 -1.36 -13.38 -8.61
CA LEU A 231 -1.66 -11.97 -8.41
C LEU A 231 -2.86 -11.80 -7.48
N SER A 232 -3.89 -12.60 -7.68
CA SER A 232 -5.10 -12.63 -6.86
C SER A 232 -4.84 -12.90 -5.38
N LEU A 233 -3.97 -13.86 -5.05
CA LEU A 233 -3.71 -14.24 -3.66
C LEU A 233 -2.67 -13.33 -3.01
N VAL A 234 -1.60 -13.00 -3.74
CA VAL A 234 -0.53 -12.12 -3.26
C VAL A 234 -1.08 -10.75 -2.92
N SER A 235 -1.97 -10.20 -3.74
CA SER A 235 -2.60 -8.90 -3.47
C SER A 235 -3.52 -8.92 -2.25
N VAL A 236 -4.28 -10.00 -2.04
CA VAL A 236 -5.14 -10.16 -0.85
C VAL A 236 -4.29 -10.25 0.42
N LEU A 237 -3.23 -11.06 0.41
CA LEU A 237 -2.30 -11.17 1.53
C LEU A 237 -1.60 -9.83 1.81
N SER A 238 -1.13 -9.15 0.76
CA SER A 238 -0.50 -7.83 0.85
C SER A 238 -1.45 -6.77 1.42
N SER A 239 -2.74 -6.88 1.10
CA SER A 239 -3.79 -5.97 1.58
C SER A 239 -4.21 -6.21 3.03
N LEU A 240 -3.60 -7.16 3.73
CA LEU A 240 -3.76 -7.31 5.18
C LEU A 240 -2.99 -6.25 5.98
N TYR A 241 -2.34 -5.29 5.31
CA TYR A 241 -1.62 -4.20 5.94
C TYR A 241 -2.39 -3.40 7.01
N PRO A 242 -3.73 -3.20 6.96
CA PRO A 242 -4.43 -2.47 8.02
C PRO A 242 -4.36 -3.16 9.38
N LEU A 243 -4.14 -4.48 9.42
CA LEU A 243 -3.94 -5.22 10.66
C LEU A 243 -2.66 -4.75 11.35
N THR A 244 -1.58 -4.58 10.58
CA THR A 244 -0.33 -4.01 11.06
C THR A 244 -0.52 -2.56 11.50
N THR A 245 -1.20 -1.73 10.71
CA THR A 245 -1.45 -0.32 11.04
C THR A 245 -2.21 -0.17 12.36
N VAL A 246 -3.27 -0.96 12.55
CA VAL A 246 -4.09 -0.94 13.77
C VAL A 246 -3.33 -1.47 14.98
N LEU A 247 -2.51 -2.51 14.82
CA LEU A 247 -1.65 -3.01 15.89
C LEU A 247 -0.61 -1.97 16.31
N LEU A 248 0.03 -1.29 15.36
CA LEU A 248 0.97 -0.20 15.66
C LEU A 248 0.26 0.98 16.31
N ALA A 249 -0.93 1.37 15.85
CA ALA A 249 -1.73 2.41 16.49
C ALA A 249 -2.07 2.06 17.94
N ARG A 250 -2.42 0.80 18.21
CA ARG A 250 -2.65 0.33 19.59
C ARG A 250 -1.38 0.44 20.45
N VAL A 251 -0.25 -0.06 19.96
CA VAL A 251 1.00 -0.17 20.75
C VAL A 251 1.66 1.19 20.97
N VAL A 252 1.69 2.03 19.93
CA VAL A 252 2.42 3.30 19.93
C VAL A 252 1.54 4.45 20.41
N LEU A 253 0.27 4.51 19.98
CA LEU A 253 -0.65 5.60 20.34
C LEU A 253 -1.57 5.25 21.51
N GLY A 254 -1.55 4.01 22.00
CA GLY A 254 -2.41 3.56 23.09
C GLY A 254 -3.88 3.44 22.72
N GLU A 255 -4.21 3.36 21.43
CA GLU A 255 -5.60 3.24 20.98
C GLU A 255 -6.22 1.91 21.45
N ARG A 256 -7.46 1.95 21.93
CA ARG A 256 -8.18 0.76 22.41
C ARG A 256 -8.74 -0.01 21.21
N LEU A 257 -8.37 -1.29 21.10
CA LEU A 257 -8.95 -2.15 20.08
C LEU A 257 -10.40 -2.49 20.39
N HIS A 258 -11.27 -2.29 19.41
CA HIS A 258 -12.66 -2.71 19.50
C HIS A 258 -12.78 -4.23 19.27
N ARG A 259 -13.85 -4.85 19.80
CA ARG A 259 -14.10 -6.30 19.64
C ARG A 259 -14.12 -6.73 18.18
N SER A 260 -14.67 -5.89 17.29
CA SER A 260 -14.67 -6.15 15.83
C SER A 260 -13.27 -6.23 15.24
N GLN A 261 -12.33 -5.40 15.68
CA GLN A 261 -10.95 -5.42 15.21
C GLN A 261 -10.21 -6.67 15.68
N VAL A 262 -10.47 -7.13 16.91
CA VAL A 262 -9.91 -8.38 17.43
C VAL A 262 -10.43 -9.60 16.67
N ILE A 263 -11.74 -9.65 16.41
CA ILE A 263 -12.35 -10.70 15.58
C ILE A 263 -11.79 -10.65 14.16
N GLY A 264 -11.67 -9.46 13.58
CA GLY A 264 -11.05 -9.25 12.28
C GLY A 264 -9.61 -9.76 12.22
N LEU A 265 -8.80 -9.49 13.25
CA LEU A 265 -7.44 -10.01 13.36
C LEU A 265 -7.40 -11.55 13.38
N GLY A 266 -8.27 -12.18 14.18
CA GLY A 266 -8.38 -13.64 14.20
C GLY A 266 -8.81 -14.22 12.84
N LEU A 267 -9.82 -13.62 12.20
CA LEU A 267 -10.31 -14.05 10.90
C LEU A 267 -9.28 -13.86 9.79
N GLY A 268 -8.51 -12.77 9.83
CA GLY A 268 -7.42 -12.50 8.89
C GLY A 268 -6.34 -13.56 8.97
N LEU A 269 -5.90 -13.93 10.20
CA LEU A 269 -4.95 -15.02 10.42
C LEU A 269 -5.50 -16.37 9.92
N GLY A 270 -6.79 -16.64 10.14
CA GLY A 270 -7.47 -17.82 9.59
C GLY A 270 -7.46 -17.84 8.05
N GLY A 271 -7.77 -16.71 7.42
CA GLY A 271 -7.73 -16.55 5.96
C GLY A 271 -6.33 -16.79 5.38
N VAL A 272 -5.31 -16.24 6.02
CA VAL A 272 -3.89 -16.48 5.68
C VAL A 272 -3.53 -17.96 5.79
N ALA A 273 -3.93 -18.62 6.89
CA ALA A 273 -3.66 -20.04 7.10
C ALA A 273 -4.31 -20.90 6.00
N LEU A 274 -5.57 -20.60 5.64
CA LEU A 274 -6.26 -21.29 4.56
C LEU A 274 -5.54 -21.10 3.22
N ILE A 275 -5.16 -19.87 2.87
CA ILE A 275 -4.39 -19.57 1.64
C ILE A 275 -3.04 -20.30 1.65
N ALA A 276 -2.38 -20.42 2.81
CA ALA A 276 -1.08 -21.09 2.93
C ALA A 276 -1.15 -22.61 2.75
N THR A 277 -2.31 -23.21 3.00
CA THR A 277 -2.55 -24.66 2.90
C THR A 277 -3.24 -25.09 1.60
N ALA A 278 -3.57 -24.13 0.73
CA ALA A 278 -4.40 -24.29 -0.46
C ALA A 278 -3.60 -24.49 -1.75
#